data_AF-A0A2I0N416-F1
#
_entry.id   AF-A0A2I0N416-F1
#
_cell.length_a   1.000
_cell.length_b   1.000
_cell.length_c   1.000
_cell.angle_alpha   90.00
_cell.angle_beta   90.00
_cell.angle_gamma   90.00
#
_symmetry.space_group_name_H-M   'P 1'
#
loop_
_entity.id
_entity.type
_entity.pdbx_description
1 polymer ?
#
loop_
_entity_poly.entity_id
_entity_poly.type
_entity_poly.pdbx_seq_one_letter_code
_entity_poly.pdbx_strand_id
1 'polypeptide(L)'
;PEDVAGLLHDSFAGVRMDGSNATIIGSKPGEFKADRNNIPRVWMDHGAWPLLTVQQYIDLSGDLNFLLRNQTYFADHLSHRTKKTNISWKPGSDTQLKTKTGKVVQGSLLEHMLVQHLSVFYNVGDHNLIRLEGADWNDALDMAAEKGESVAFSALYAANLSALARLCLALQARGVTEVELANELVVLLNAQVSEYESIEAKHQRLEDYFTTVEGELSGIKVLAKCADLAWDLQGKADWLTAHIRKQEWVNNKEGHAWFNGYYDNQGNRVDGDHPNGVRMTLTGQVFTLMSGIANEDQVEKIVQAADRYLYEETVGGYKLNSYFGEGVEHLGRAFGFAFGHKENGAMFSHMAVMFGNALYKRGKVEEGWKVLNGMYRQSTDFNKSHMYPGLPEYFNSRGRGMYPYLTGSASWFLLTLLTEVYGVKGRLGDLVLAPRFAASQSEHCSVSFT
;
A
#
# COMPACT_ATOMS: atom_id res chain seq x y z
N PRO A 1 -11.05 -21.55 9.02
CA PRO A 1 -11.00 -20.15 9.50
C PRO A 1 -12.40 -19.70 9.94
N GLU A 2 -12.49 -18.83 10.95
CA GLU A 2 -13.65 -17.94 11.15
C GLU A 2 -13.98 -17.21 9.82
N ASP A 3 -15.17 -16.60 9.68
CA ASP A 3 -15.68 -16.05 8.42
C ASP A 3 -14.86 -14.86 7.86
N VAL A 4 -13.64 -15.14 7.37
CA VAL A 4 -12.73 -14.17 6.73
C VAL A 4 -13.38 -13.57 5.50
N ALA A 5 -14.13 -14.38 4.74
CA ALA A 5 -14.86 -13.90 3.57
C ALA A 5 -15.89 -12.82 3.95
N GLY A 6 -16.67 -13.05 5.01
CA GLY A 6 -17.58 -12.07 5.58
C GLY A 6 -16.87 -10.81 6.05
N LEU A 7 -15.81 -10.93 6.85
CA LEU A 7 -15.04 -9.77 7.33
C LEU A 7 -14.47 -8.93 6.20
N LEU A 8 -13.90 -9.57 5.17
CA LEU A 8 -13.39 -8.88 3.99
C LEU A 8 -14.51 -8.17 3.24
N HIS A 9 -15.62 -8.87 2.96
CA HIS A 9 -16.77 -8.34 2.24
C HIS A 9 -17.37 -7.12 2.96
N ASP A 10 -17.55 -7.20 4.27
CA ASP A 10 -18.07 -6.12 5.11
C ASP A 10 -17.14 -4.89 5.14
N SER A 11 -15.83 -5.11 5.08
CA SER A 11 -14.84 -4.01 5.08
C SER A 11 -14.97 -3.11 3.85
N PHE A 12 -15.45 -3.63 2.72
CA PHE A 12 -15.66 -2.83 1.51
C PHE A 12 -16.82 -1.83 1.63
N ALA A 13 -17.73 -1.99 2.60
CA ALA A 13 -18.83 -1.04 2.83
C ALA A 13 -18.34 0.37 3.20
N GLY A 14 -17.08 0.50 3.63
CA GLY A 14 -16.44 1.76 3.99
C GLY A 14 -15.86 2.53 2.81
N VAL A 15 -15.81 1.97 1.60
CA VAL A 15 -15.24 2.64 0.41
C VAL A 15 -16.20 3.70 -0.10
N ARG A 16 -15.70 4.90 -0.42
CA ARG A 16 -16.43 5.96 -1.12
C ARG A 16 -16.24 5.85 -2.63
N MET A 17 -17.19 6.38 -3.41
CA MET A 17 -17.08 6.42 -4.89
C MET A 17 -15.97 7.33 -5.42
N ASP A 18 -15.24 8.07 -4.58
CA ASP A 18 -14.02 8.80 -4.99
C ASP A 18 -12.72 7.98 -4.75
N GLY A 19 -12.86 6.72 -4.32
CA GLY A 19 -11.76 5.81 -4.00
C GLY A 19 -11.09 6.09 -2.66
N SER A 20 -11.58 7.06 -1.87
CA SER A 20 -11.25 7.15 -0.44
C SER A 20 -12.13 6.19 0.37
N ASN A 21 -12.00 6.21 1.69
CA ASN A 21 -12.76 5.35 2.58
C ASN A 21 -13.08 6.04 3.92
N ALA A 22 -14.09 5.53 4.60
CA ALA A 22 -14.35 5.88 5.99
C ALA A 22 -13.16 5.46 6.88
N THR A 23 -12.85 6.31 7.85
CA THR A 23 -11.70 6.14 8.78
C THR A 23 -12.14 5.85 10.21
N ILE A 24 -13.45 5.91 10.48
CA ILE A 24 -14.05 5.60 11.79
C ILE A 24 -14.90 4.35 11.65
N ILE A 25 -14.42 3.25 12.22
CA ILE A 25 -15.11 1.96 12.21
C ILE A 25 -16.22 1.94 13.28
N GLY A 26 -17.37 1.38 12.94
CA GLY A 26 -18.53 1.18 13.82
C GLY A 26 -18.34 0.05 14.82
N SER A 27 -19.41 -0.33 15.53
CA SER A 27 -19.34 -1.43 16.50
C SER A 27 -19.68 -2.79 15.91
N LYS A 28 -20.30 -2.81 14.71
CA LYS A 28 -20.65 -4.03 13.98
C LYS A 28 -19.81 -4.18 12.70
N PRO A 29 -19.62 -5.41 12.20
CA PRO A 29 -19.06 -5.63 10.86
C PRO A 29 -19.81 -4.82 9.80
N GLY A 30 -19.06 -4.15 8.93
CA GLY A 30 -19.60 -3.33 7.84
C GLY A 30 -20.19 -1.99 8.26
N GLU A 31 -20.19 -1.66 9.55
CA GLU A 31 -20.63 -0.36 10.05
C GLU A 31 -19.47 0.64 10.03
N PHE A 32 -19.71 1.80 9.44
CA PHE A 32 -18.76 2.91 9.41
C PHE A 32 -19.47 4.20 9.83
N LYS A 33 -18.71 5.12 10.43
CA LYS A 33 -19.24 6.40 10.93
C LYS A 33 -18.69 7.55 10.10
N ALA A 34 -19.56 8.52 9.81
CA ALA A 34 -19.16 9.79 9.21
C ALA A 34 -18.11 10.48 10.07
N ASP A 35 -17.17 11.16 9.41
CA ASP A 35 -16.15 11.93 10.11
C ASP A 35 -16.83 13.01 11.00
N ARG A 36 -16.25 13.24 12.18
CA ARG A 36 -16.72 14.22 13.15
C ARG A 36 -15.69 15.32 13.40
N ASN A 37 -14.50 15.19 12.82
CA ASN A 37 -13.39 16.11 13.00
C ASN A 37 -13.50 17.27 12.01
N ASN A 38 -13.02 18.45 12.43
CA ASN A 38 -12.97 19.63 11.57
C ASN A 38 -11.87 19.58 10.51
N ILE A 39 -10.99 18.56 10.54
CA ILE A 39 -9.87 18.40 9.62
C ILE A 39 -9.88 16.94 9.13
N PRO A 40 -10.57 16.64 8.03
CA PRO A 40 -10.55 15.30 7.46
C PRO A 40 -9.15 14.97 6.93
N ARG A 41 -8.73 13.71 7.08
CA ARG A 41 -7.47 13.20 6.54
C ARG A 41 -7.74 12.01 5.63
N VAL A 42 -7.03 11.97 4.51
CA VAL A 42 -6.96 10.81 3.62
C VAL A 42 -5.55 10.25 3.70
N TRP A 43 -5.45 8.97 4.01
CA TRP A 43 -4.20 8.24 3.87
C TRP A 43 -4.20 7.58 2.49
N MET A 44 -3.19 7.91 1.69
CA MET A 44 -3.18 7.56 0.27
C MET A 44 -2.98 6.05 0.04
N ASP A 45 -2.47 5.31 1.03
CA ASP A 45 -2.21 3.88 0.98
C ASP A 45 -3.44 3.02 1.34
N HIS A 46 -4.48 3.59 1.96
CA HIS A 46 -5.67 2.83 2.37
C HIS A 46 -6.34 2.09 1.20
N GLY A 47 -6.26 2.62 -0.03
CA GLY A 47 -6.79 1.97 -1.22
C GLY A 47 -5.94 0.80 -1.74
N ALA A 48 -4.68 0.67 -1.32
CA ALA A 48 -3.76 -0.33 -1.83
C ALA A 48 -3.90 -1.69 -1.11
N TRP A 49 -4.02 -1.69 0.22
CA TRP A 49 -4.03 -2.90 1.05
C TRP A 49 -5.20 -3.88 0.83
N PRO A 50 -6.44 -3.42 0.54
CA PRO A 50 -7.57 -4.32 0.33
C PRO A 50 -7.30 -5.35 -0.77
N LEU A 51 -6.70 -4.95 -1.90
CA LEU A 51 -6.39 -5.87 -2.99
C LEU A 51 -5.38 -6.94 -2.58
N LEU A 52 -4.30 -6.58 -1.87
CA LEU A 52 -3.30 -7.55 -1.41
C LEU A 52 -3.94 -8.63 -0.53
N THR A 53 -4.82 -8.19 0.36
CA THR A 53 -5.52 -9.07 1.32
C THR A 53 -6.55 -9.96 0.63
N VAL A 54 -7.33 -9.40 -0.30
CA VAL A 54 -8.30 -10.16 -1.11
C VAL A 54 -7.59 -11.16 -2.02
N GLN A 55 -6.49 -10.77 -2.67
CA GLN A 55 -5.69 -11.66 -3.50
C GLN A 55 -5.17 -12.85 -2.68
N GLN A 56 -4.67 -12.59 -1.46
CA GLN A 56 -4.26 -13.67 -0.56
C GLN A 56 -5.41 -14.61 -0.20
N TYR A 57 -6.60 -14.07 0.11
CA TYR A 57 -7.79 -14.90 0.35
C TYR A 57 -8.14 -15.75 -0.87
N ILE A 58 -8.16 -15.17 -2.07
CA ILE A 58 -8.46 -15.88 -3.33
C ILE A 58 -7.40 -16.95 -3.59
N ASP A 59 -6.13 -16.66 -3.37
CA ASP A 59 -5.04 -17.59 -3.60
C ASP A 59 -5.11 -18.80 -2.67
N LEU A 60 -5.47 -18.59 -1.40
CA LEU A 60 -5.64 -19.65 -0.42
C LEU A 60 -6.93 -20.46 -0.60
N SER A 61 -8.04 -19.81 -0.96
CA SER A 61 -9.36 -20.45 -1.00
C SER A 61 -9.79 -20.94 -2.39
N GLY A 62 -9.24 -20.36 -3.46
CA GLY A 62 -9.72 -20.53 -4.82
C GLY A 62 -11.03 -19.81 -5.15
N ASP A 63 -11.61 -19.06 -4.20
CA ASP A 63 -12.91 -18.36 -4.35
C ASP A 63 -12.78 -17.07 -5.18
N LEU A 64 -12.56 -17.24 -6.49
CA LEU A 64 -12.50 -16.11 -7.42
C LEU A 64 -13.86 -15.38 -7.55
N ASN A 65 -14.97 -16.08 -7.30
CA ASN A 65 -16.32 -15.50 -7.32
C ASN A 65 -16.52 -14.46 -6.20
N PHE A 66 -15.64 -14.44 -5.19
CA PHE A 66 -15.59 -13.38 -4.19
C PHE A 66 -15.57 -11.98 -4.81
N LEU A 67 -14.86 -11.80 -5.93
CA LEU A 67 -14.77 -10.54 -6.66
C LEU A 67 -16.12 -10.03 -7.17
N LEU A 68 -17.09 -10.93 -7.38
CA LEU A 68 -18.40 -10.64 -7.96
C LEU A 68 -19.46 -10.37 -6.90
N ARG A 69 -19.14 -10.49 -5.60
CA ARG A 69 -20.08 -10.20 -4.52
C ARG A 69 -20.35 -8.69 -4.49
N ASN A 70 -21.63 -8.33 -4.31
CA ASN A 70 -22.03 -6.92 -4.24
C ASN A 70 -21.86 -6.36 -2.83
N GLN A 71 -21.45 -5.11 -2.72
CA GLN A 71 -21.37 -4.34 -1.49
C GLN A 71 -21.84 -2.89 -1.73
N THR A 72 -22.26 -2.20 -0.68
CA THR A 72 -22.66 -0.79 -0.71
C THR A 72 -21.45 0.14 -0.63
N TYR A 73 -21.59 1.38 -1.12
CA TYR A 73 -20.59 2.43 -0.92
C TYR A 73 -20.96 3.33 0.28
N PHE A 74 -19.93 3.77 0.98
CA PHE A 74 -20.03 4.78 2.03
C PHE A 74 -20.24 6.17 1.43
N ALA A 75 -21.05 6.99 2.10
CA ALA A 75 -21.26 8.39 1.79
C ALA A 75 -21.38 9.19 3.09
N ASP A 76 -20.72 10.35 3.14
CA ASP A 76 -20.90 11.33 4.20
C ASP A 76 -20.81 12.74 3.61
N HIS A 77 -20.62 13.74 4.47
CA HIS A 77 -20.43 15.12 4.07
C HIS A 77 -19.14 15.38 3.26
N LEU A 78 -18.25 14.41 3.07
CA LEU A 78 -16.96 14.59 2.40
C LEU A 78 -16.99 13.97 0.99
N SER A 79 -16.43 14.69 0.01
CA SER A 79 -16.27 14.22 -1.37
C SER A 79 -14.91 14.65 -1.93
N HIS A 80 -14.58 14.18 -3.14
CA HIS A 80 -13.33 14.50 -3.85
C HIS A 80 -12.09 14.16 -3.01
N ARG A 81 -12.11 12.99 -2.36
CA ARG A 81 -11.07 12.57 -1.40
C ARG A 81 -10.88 13.62 -0.30
N THR A 82 -12.01 13.99 0.31
CA THR A 82 -12.14 14.99 1.39
C THR A 82 -11.69 16.42 1.04
N LYS A 83 -11.56 16.76 -0.24
CA LYS A 83 -11.25 18.13 -0.69
C LYS A 83 -12.49 19.02 -0.79
N LYS A 84 -13.70 18.45 -0.84
CA LYS A 84 -14.97 19.18 -0.81
C LYS A 84 -15.84 18.68 0.34
N THR A 85 -16.61 19.61 0.90
CA THR A 85 -17.51 19.37 2.03
C THR A 85 -18.93 19.82 1.71
N ASN A 86 -19.89 18.91 1.81
CA ASN A 86 -21.31 19.20 1.72
C ASN A 86 -21.83 19.79 3.04
N ILE A 87 -21.88 21.12 3.12
CA ILE A 87 -22.36 21.87 4.29
C ILE A 87 -23.84 21.63 4.63
N SER A 88 -24.63 21.07 3.70
CA SER A 88 -26.05 20.77 3.93
C SER A 88 -26.29 19.39 4.57
N TRP A 89 -25.24 18.56 4.66
CA TRP A 89 -25.32 17.25 5.27
C TRP A 89 -25.56 17.35 6.78
N LYS A 90 -26.53 16.59 7.29
CA LYS A 90 -26.94 16.67 8.71
C LYS A 90 -26.33 15.52 9.51
N PRO A 91 -25.81 15.77 10.73
CA PRO A 91 -25.41 14.69 11.63
C PRO A 91 -26.50 13.63 11.82
N GLY A 92 -26.13 12.36 11.70
CA GLY A 92 -27.08 11.23 11.77
C GLY A 92 -27.80 10.92 10.45
N SER A 93 -27.46 11.60 9.35
CA SER A 93 -27.91 11.20 8.01
C SER A 93 -27.39 9.81 7.66
N ASP A 94 -28.10 9.16 6.73
CA ASP A 94 -27.71 7.87 6.17
C ASP A 94 -26.29 7.94 5.58
N THR A 95 -25.49 6.91 5.85
CA THR A 95 -24.11 6.79 5.39
C THR A 95 -23.95 5.86 4.19
N GLN A 96 -25.05 5.37 3.63
CA GLN A 96 -25.04 4.62 2.37
C GLN A 96 -25.27 5.54 1.18
N LEU A 97 -24.43 5.41 0.16
CA LEU A 97 -24.58 6.13 -1.11
C LEU A 97 -25.90 5.76 -1.79
N LYS A 98 -26.60 6.77 -2.32
CA LYS A 98 -27.88 6.60 -3.02
C LYS A 98 -27.80 7.02 -4.46
N THR A 99 -28.67 6.42 -5.26
CA THR A 99 -28.96 6.87 -6.63
C THR A 99 -29.89 8.07 -6.60
N LYS A 100 -30.01 8.79 -7.72
CA LYS A 100 -31.00 9.86 -7.94
C LYS A 100 -32.46 9.43 -7.75
N THR A 101 -32.73 8.12 -7.73
CA THR A 101 -34.07 7.56 -7.46
C THR A 101 -34.27 7.15 -5.99
N GLY A 102 -33.29 7.41 -5.12
CA GLY A 102 -33.32 7.08 -3.69
C GLY A 102 -32.93 5.64 -3.35
N LYS A 103 -32.57 4.80 -4.34
CA LYS A 103 -32.10 3.43 -4.09
C LYS A 103 -30.65 3.41 -3.61
N VAL A 104 -30.31 2.50 -2.68
CA VAL A 104 -28.94 2.27 -2.24
C VAL A 104 -28.09 1.75 -3.41
N VAL A 105 -26.91 2.34 -3.59
CA VAL A 105 -25.94 1.93 -4.62
C VAL A 105 -25.22 0.66 -4.18
N GLN A 106 -25.09 -0.29 -5.09
CA GLN A 106 -24.29 -1.50 -4.91
C GLN A 106 -23.41 -1.79 -6.13
N GLY A 107 -22.14 -2.07 -5.84
CA GLY A 107 -21.11 -2.46 -6.79
C GLY A 107 -20.48 -3.79 -6.42
N SER A 108 -19.88 -4.48 -7.39
CA SER A 108 -19.08 -5.68 -7.09
C SER A 108 -17.83 -5.33 -6.28
N LEU A 109 -17.23 -6.28 -5.56
CA LEU A 109 -15.94 -6.05 -4.89
C LEU A 109 -14.83 -5.72 -5.89
N LEU A 110 -14.90 -6.27 -7.11
CA LEU A 110 -14.04 -5.83 -8.21
C LEU A 110 -14.23 -4.34 -8.52
N GLU A 111 -15.46 -3.86 -8.65
CA GLU A 111 -15.75 -2.43 -8.86
C GLU A 111 -15.20 -1.56 -7.73
N HIS A 112 -15.32 -1.98 -6.47
CA HIS A 112 -14.76 -1.24 -5.34
C HIS A 112 -13.24 -1.10 -5.44
N MET A 113 -12.54 -2.20 -5.77
CA MET A 113 -11.09 -2.15 -5.98
C MET A 113 -10.72 -1.32 -7.21
N LEU A 114 -11.49 -1.40 -8.31
CA LEU A 114 -11.28 -0.54 -9.49
C LEU A 114 -11.40 0.94 -9.12
N VAL A 115 -12.44 1.34 -8.37
CA VAL A 115 -12.62 2.71 -7.89
C VAL A 115 -11.42 3.18 -7.07
N GLN A 116 -10.92 2.36 -6.13
CA GLN A 116 -9.76 2.69 -5.29
C GLN A 116 -8.46 2.90 -6.10
N HIS A 117 -8.26 2.14 -7.17
CA HIS A 117 -7.00 2.14 -7.94
C HIS A 117 -7.02 3.09 -9.13
N LEU A 118 -8.16 3.20 -9.81
CA LEU A 118 -8.28 4.09 -10.97
C LEU A 118 -8.29 5.55 -10.53
N SER A 119 -8.99 5.92 -9.45
CA SER A 119 -9.04 7.32 -9.03
C SER A 119 -7.68 7.83 -8.58
N VAL A 120 -6.94 7.02 -7.83
CA VAL A 120 -5.62 7.39 -7.30
C VAL A 120 -4.54 7.46 -8.39
N PHE A 121 -4.64 6.66 -9.46
CA PHE A 121 -3.72 6.74 -10.61
C PHE A 121 -3.69 8.13 -11.27
N TYR A 122 -4.83 8.83 -11.28
CA TYR A 122 -4.94 10.19 -11.81
C TYR A 122 -4.67 11.29 -10.77
N ASN A 123 -4.60 10.94 -9.47
CA ASN A 123 -4.37 11.88 -8.37
C ASN A 123 -2.87 12.15 -8.15
N VAL A 124 -2.25 12.81 -9.13
CA VAL A 124 -0.78 12.98 -9.17
C VAL A 124 -0.30 14.36 -8.68
N GLY A 125 0.94 14.45 -8.22
CA GLY A 125 1.62 15.69 -7.87
C GLY A 125 2.40 16.30 -9.04
N ASP A 126 3.32 17.23 -8.72
CA ASP A 126 4.11 18.00 -9.68
C ASP A 126 5.11 17.11 -10.45
N HIS A 127 5.45 15.93 -9.93
CA HIS A 127 6.36 14.94 -10.52
C HIS A 127 5.64 13.77 -11.20
N ASN A 128 4.31 13.89 -11.39
CA ASN A 128 3.45 12.91 -12.01
C ASN A 128 3.43 11.53 -11.28
N LEU A 129 3.72 11.54 -9.97
CA LEU A 129 3.53 10.40 -9.06
C LEU A 129 2.34 10.64 -8.16
N ILE A 130 1.86 9.60 -7.49
CA ILE A 130 0.67 9.68 -6.65
C ILE A 130 0.93 10.58 -5.45
N ARG A 131 0.02 11.52 -5.19
CA ARG A 131 0.07 12.44 -4.05
C ARG A 131 0.14 11.69 -2.72
N LEU A 132 0.91 12.25 -1.79
CA LEU A 132 1.00 11.74 -0.41
C LEU A 132 -0.30 11.95 0.37
N GLU A 133 -1.08 12.96 0.00
CA GLU A 133 -2.29 13.36 0.72
C GLU A 133 -2.00 13.63 2.21
N GLY A 134 -2.74 13.04 3.14
CA GLY A 134 -2.53 13.25 4.57
C GLY A 134 -1.36 12.46 5.16
N ALA A 135 -0.99 11.33 4.54
CA ALA A 135 0.14 10.44 4.84
C ALA A 135 0.00 9.17 3.97
N ASP A 136 1.01 8.32 3.98
CA ASP A 136 0.88 6.91 3.57
C ASP A 136 0.95 5.99 4.80
N TRP A 137 1.48 4.76 4.66
CA TRP A 137 1.72 3.86 5.79
C TRP A 137 2.49 4.50 6.95
N ASN A 138 3.39 5.45 6.65
CA ASN A 138 4.03 6.23 7.70
C ASN A 138 3.12 7.39 8.09
N ASP A 139 2.28 7.15 9.10
CA ASP A 139 1.34 8.12 9.69
C ASP A 139 1.97 9.46 10.06
N ALA A 140 3.29 9.50 10.25
CA ALA A 140 4.03 10.67 10.68
C ALA A 140 4.64 11.47 9.52
N LEU A 141 4.42 11.10 8.26
CA LEU A 141 4.67 11.90 7.06
C LEU A 141 3.46 12.77 6.70
N ASP A 142 3.01 13.58 7.66
CA ASP A 142 1.70 14.26 7.62
C ASP A 142 1.76 15.77 7.36
N MET A 143 2.89 16.28 6.87
CA MET A 143 3.08 17.72 6.62
C MET A 143 3.33 18.04 5.15
N ALA A 144 2.96 17.14 4.24
CA ALA A 144 3.15 17.31 2.79
C ALA A 144 1.90 17.10 1.92
N ALA A 145 0.74 17.56 2.38
CA ALA A 145 -0.53 17.35 1.67
C ALA A 145 -0.69 18.16 0.37
N GLU A 146 0.05 19.25 0.19
CA GLU A 146 -0.12 20.13 -0.97
C GLU A 146 0.69 19.66 -2.18
N LYS A 147 1.97 19.30 -1.94
CA LYS A 147 2.92 18.90 -2.99
C LYS A 147 3.60 17.57 -2.76
N GLY A 148 3.42 16.95 -1.60
CA GLY A 148 4.06 15.67 -1.32
C GLY A 148 3.57 14.57 -2.24
N GLU A 149 4.47 13.68 -2.60
CA GLU A 149 4.21 12.51 -3.44
C GLU A 149 4.84 11.27 -2.79
N SER A 150 4.12 10.14 -2.79
CA SER A 150 4.65 8.85 -2.34
C SER A 150 5.06 8.03 -3.55
N VAL A 151 6.36 8.05 -3.87
CA VAL A 151 6.94 7.14 -4.89
C VAL A 151 6.76 5.70 -4.42
N ALA A 152 6.96 5.47 -3.12
CA ALA A 152 6.85 4.17 -2.47
C ALA A 152 5.49 3.51 -2.77
N PHE A 153 4.38 4.21 -2.52
CA PHE A 153 3.05 3.65 -2.79
C PHE A 153 2.62 3.80 -4.24
N SER A 154 3.20 4.71 -5.02
CA SER A 154 3.06 4.68 -6.49
C SER A 154 3.54 3.33 -7.05
N ALA A 155 4.64 2.78 -6.53
CA ALA A 155 5.12 1.45 -6.89
C ALA A 155 4.15 0.33 -6.47
N LEU A 156 3.51 0.43 -5.30
CA LEU A 156 2.50 -0.55 -4.87
C LEU A 156 1.25 -0.49 -5.74
N TYR A 157 0.73 0.70 -6.03
CA TYR A 157 -0.43 0.88 -6.91
C TYR A 157 -0.15 0.38 -8.33
N ALA A 158 1.06 0.54 -8.87
CA ALA A 158 1.44 -0.03 -10.16
C ALA A 158 1.31 -1.58 -10.17
N ALA A 159 1.83 -2.26 -9.14
CA ALA A 159 1.69 -3.71 -9.03
C ALA A 159 0.23 -4.14 -8.82
N ASN A 160 -0.53 -3.37 -8.06
CA ASN A 160 -1.93 -3.64 -7.84
C ASN A 160 -2.78 -3.53 -9.11
N LEU A 161 -2.53 -2.53 -9.96
CA LEU A 161 -3.17 -2.41 -11.27
C LEU A 161 -2.88 -3.64 -12.14
N SER A 162 -1.63 -4.11 -12.17
CA SER A 162 -1.28 -5.37 -12.87
C SER A 162 -1.92 -6.61 -12.23
N ALA A 163 -2.06 -6.65 -10.89
CA ALA A 163 -2.77 -7.73 -10.21
C ALA A 163 -4.27 -7.75 -10.54
N LEU A 164 -4.94 -6.58 -10.57
CA LEU A 164 -6.33 -6.46 -11.02
C LEU A 164 -6.49 -6.92 -12.46
N ALA A 165 -5.56 -6.55 -13.36
CA ALA A 165 -5.58 -7.04 -14.74
C ALA A 165 -5.53 -8.57 -14.80
N ARG A 166 -4.65 -9.21 -14.03
CA ARG A 166 -4.57 -10.67 -13.93
C ARG A 166 -5.84 -11.30 -13.35
N LEU A 167 -6.49 -10.66 -12.37
CA LEU A 167 -7.76 -11.13 -11.80
C LEU A 167 -8.90 -11.05 -12.83
N CYS A 168 -8.97 -9.97 -13.62
CA CYS A 168 -9.93 -9.87 -14.73
C CYS A 168 -9.72 -11.00 -15.75
N LEU A 169 -8.47 -11.29 -16.13
CA LEU A 169 -8.16 -12.41 -17.04
C LEU A 169 -8.47 -13.77 -16.41
N ALA A 170 -8.27 -13.92 -15.10
CA ALA A 170 -8.64 -15.15 -14.38
C ALA A 170 -10.17 -15.36 -14.36
N LEU A 171 -10.96 -14.30 -14.17
CA LEU A 171 -12.42 -14.35 -14.27
C LEU A 171 -12.85 -14.78 -15.67
N GLN A 172 -12.25 -14.19 -16.71
CA GLN A 172 -12.51 -14.56 -18.10
C GLN A 172 -12.17 -16.02 -18.38
N ALA A 173 -11.03 -16.52 -17.89
CA ALA A 173 -10.64 -17.92 -18.02
C ALA A 173 -11.62 -18.89 -17.33
N ARG A 174 -12.37 -18.42 -16.32
CA ARG A 174 -13.45 -19.17 -15.64
C ARG A 174 -14.84 -18.93 -16.27
N GLY A 175 -14.92 -18.24 -17.40
CA GLY A 175 -16.16 -18.04 -18.16
C GLY A 175 -16.91 -16.74 -17.86
N VAL A 176 -16.40 -15.88 -16.99
CA VAL A 176 -16.98 -14.54 -16.72
C VAL A 176 -16.31 -13.55 -17.67
N THR A 177 -16.89 -13.36 -18.86
CA THR A 177 -16.29 -12.51 -19.91
C THR A 177 -16.57 -11.02 -19.73
N GLU A 178 -17.64 -10.67 -19.02
CA GLU A 178 -18.09 -9.30 -18.79
C GLU A 178 -18.48 -9.11 -17.32
N VAL A 179 -18.31 -7.90 -16.80
CA VAL A 179 -18.73 -7.50 -15.46
C VAL A 179 -19.53 -6.20 -15.53
N GLU A 180 -20.50 -6.05 -14.64
CA GLU A 180 -21.25 -4.81 -14.51
C GLU A 180 -20.42 -3.77 -13.76
N LEU A 181 -20.36 -2.55 -14.30
CA LEU A 181 -19.75 -1.38 -13.66
C LEU A 181 -20.72 -0.20 -13.64
N ALA A 182 -20.65 0.65 -12.62
CA ALA A 182 -21.27 1.98 -12.63
C ALA A 182 -20.80 2.77 -13.85
N ASN A 183 -21.74 3.39 -14.58
CA ASN A 183 -21.44 4.13 -15.81
C ASN A 183 -20.40 5.24 -15.60
N GLU A 184 -20.42 5.87 -14.44
CA GLU A 184 -19.49 6.92 -14.02
C GLU A 184 -18.03 6.46 -14.03
N LEU A 185 -17.77 5.18 -13.69
CA LEU A 185 -16.41 4.64 -13.63
C LEU A 185 -15.73 4.58 -15.01
N VAL A 186 -16.51 4.54 -16.09
CA VAL A 186 -16.00 4.53 -17.47
C VAL A 186 -15.14 5.76 -17.77
N VAL A 187 -15.39 6.90 -17.09
CA VAL A 187 -14.60 8.13 -17.23
C VAL A 187 -13.11 7.90 -16.92
N LEU A 188 -12.78 6.96 -16.02
CA LEU A 188 -11.40 6.67 -15.63
C LEU A 188 -10.72 5.61 -16.52
N LEU A 189 -11.46 4.97 -17.42
CA LEU A 189 -10.97 3.91 -18.30
C LEU A 189 -10.60 4.43 -19.70
N ASN A 190 -9.75 3.68 -20.40
CA ASN A 190 -9.42 3.83 -21.81
C ASN A 190 -8.89 5.23 -22.20
N ALA A 191 -8.13 5.86 -21.31
CA ALA A 191 -7.42 7.09 -21.63
C ALA A 191 -6.26 6.82 -22.60
N GLN A 192 -5.95 7.78 -23.47
CA GLN A 192 -4.79 7.64 -24.36
C GLN A 192 -3.48 7.76 -23.56
N VAL A 193 -2.43 7.06 -23.98
CA VAL A 193 -1.13 7.11 -23.29
C VAL A 193 -0.56 8.54 -23.21
N SER A 194 -0.83 9.39 -24.20
CA SER A 194 -0.44 10.81 -24.16
C SER A 194 -1.10 11.59 -23.02
N GLU A 195 -2.27 11.17 -22.54
CA GLU A 195 -2.89 11.76 -21.35
C GLU A 195 -2.15 11.36 -20.08
N TYR A 196 -1.51 10.18 -20.03
CA TYR A 196 -0.74 9.78 -18.87
C TYR A 196 0.52 10.64 -18.65
N GLU A 197 1.06 11.21 -19.73
CA GLU A 197 2.21 12.12 -19.68
C GLU A 197 1.83 13.54 -19.21
N SER A 198 0.56 13.95 -19.30
CA SER A 198 0.10 15.28 -18.89
C SER A 198 -0.55 15.26 -17.52
N ILE A 199 0.06 15.96 -16.57
CA ILE A 199 -0.47 16.15 -15.21
C ILE A 199 -1.84 16.82 -15.26
N GLU A 200 -1.99 17.85 -16.11
CA GLU A 200 -3.24 18.59 -16.27
C GLU A 200 -4.36 17.71 -16.84
N ALA A 201 -4.05 16.87 -17.83
CA ALA A 201 -5.03 15.94 -18.40
C ALA A 201 -5.50 14.90 -17.37
N LYS A 202 -4.58 14.37 -16.55
CA LYS A 202 -4.93 13.47 -15.44
C LYS A 202 -5.84 14.15 -14.42
N HIS A 203 -5.49 15.37 -14.00
CA HIS A 203 -6.29 16.15 -13.05
C HIS A 203 -7.68 16.45 -13.61
N GLN A 204 -7.78 16.87 -14.88
CA GLN A 204 -9.06 17.16 -15.50
C GLN A 204 -9.96 15.92 -15.56
N ARG A 205 -9.41 14.77 -15.99
CA ARG A 205 -10.16 13.51 -16.05
C ARG A 205 -10.64 13.06 -14.67
N LEU A 206 -9.83 13.26 -13.63
CA LEU A 206 -10.20 12.94 -12.26
C LEU A 206 -11.31 13.88 -11.74
N GLU A 207 -11.24 15.18 -12.02
CA GLU A 207 -12.29 16.14 -11.63
C GLU A 207 -13.61 15.87 -12.39
N ASP A 208 -13.53 15.51 -13.67
CA ASP A 208 -14.69 15.09 -14.46
C ASP A 208 -15.35 13.88 -13.80
N TYR A 209 -14.56 12.87 -13.41
CA TYR A 209 -15.08 11.71 -12.68
C TYR A 209 -15.71 12.11 -11.34
N PHE A 210 -15.02 12.89 -10.51
CA PHE A 210 -15.55 13.31 -9.22
C PHE A 210 -16.86 14.08 -9.34
N THR A 211 -17.01 14.92 -10.37
CA THR A 211 -18.27 15.61 -10.67
C THR A 211 -19.42 14.63 -10.94
N THR A 212 -19.14 13.48 -11.56
CA THR A 212 -20.18 12.47 -11.83
C THR A 212 -20.60 11.66 -10.61
N VAL A 213 -19.73 11.51 -9.61
CA VAL A 213 -19.98 10.70 -8.41
C VAL A 213 -20.25 11.52 -7.16
N GLU A 214 -20.25 12.85 -7.26
CA GLU A 214 -20.59 13.75 -6.16
C GLU A 214 -22.08 13.68 -5.81
N GLY A 215 -22.38 13.40 -4.54
CA GLY A 215 -23.74 13.34 -4.03
C GLY A 215 -24.45 12.04 -4.39
N GLU A 216 -25.29 12.06 -5.43
CA GLU A 216 -26.13 10.93 -5.82
C GLU A 216 -25.70 10.34 -7.16
N LEU A 217 -25.61 9.01 -7.23
CA LEU A 217 -25.19 8.30 -8.44
C LEU A 217 -26.34 8.16 -9.45
N SER A 218 -26.05 8.02 -10.75
CA SER A 218 -27.12 7.81 -11.76
C SER A 218 -27.89 6.50 -11.55
N GLY A 219 -27.22 5.47 -11.02
CA GLY A 219 -27.74 4.11 -10.93
C GLY A 219 -27.67 3.33 -12.26
N ILE A 220 -27.10 3.92 -13.31
CA ILE A 220 -26.89 3.26 -14.59
C ILE A 220 -25.65 2.36 -14.49
N LYS A 221 -25.79 1.11 -14.94
CA LYS A 221 -24.68 0.16 -15.07
C LYS A 221 -24.39 -0.14 -16.54
N VAL A 222 -23.12 -0.38 -16.83
CA VAL A 222 -22.61 -0.79 -18.14
C VAL A 222 -21.94 -2.16 -18.02
N LEU A 223 -21.93 -2.92 -19.11
CA LEU A 223 -21.15 -4.15 -19.20
C LEU A 223 -19.75 -3.83 -19.74
N ALA A 224 -18.73 -4.18 -18.97
CA ALA A 224 -17.33 -4.03 -19.36
C ALA A 224 -16.71 -5.42 -19.56
N LYS A 225 -16.02 -5.60 -20.69
CA LYS A 225 -15.30 -6.86 -20.97
C LYS A 225 -14.10 -6.99 -20.05
N CYS A 226 -13.91 -8.18 -19.48
CA CYS A 226 -12.75 -8.47 -18.63
C CYS A 226 -11.42 -8.27 -19.37
N ALA A 227 -11.35 -8.61 -20.66
CA ALA A 227 -10.17 -8.37 -21.50
C ALA A 227 -9.84 -6.89 -21.65
N ASP A 228 -10.85 -6.04 -21.88
CA ASP A 228 -10.66 -4.60 -22.08
C ASP A 228 -10.23 -3.92 -20.77
N LEU A 229 -10.85 -4.32 -19.65
CA LEU A 229 -10.42 -3.88 -18.31
C LEU A 229 -8.98 -4.28 -18.03
N ALA A 230 -8.62 -5.55 -18.30
CA ALA A 230 -7.26 -6.02 -18.08
C ALA A 230 -6.24 -5.26 -18.92
N TRP A 231 -6.57 -4.96 -20.18
CA TRP A 231 -5.70 -4.18 -21.06
C TRP A 231 -5.48 -2.76 -20.55
N ASP A 232 -6.55 -2.06 -20.14
CA ASP A 232 -6.45 -0.70 -19.60
C ASP A 232 -5.64 -0.65 -18.29
N LEU A 233 -5.93 -1.56 -17.36
CA LEU A 233 -5.24 -1.67 -16.07
C LEU A 233 -3.76 -1.99 -16.26
N GLN A 234 -3.42 -2.93 -17.14
CA GLN A 234 -2.04 -3.26 -17.43
C GLN A 234 -1.31 -2.09 -18.10
N GLY A 235 -1.95 -1.36 -19.01
CA GLY A 235 -1.38 -0.16 -19.63
C GLY A 235 -1.04 0.92 -18.60
N LYS A 236 -1.91 1.17 -17.62
CA LYS A 236 -1.64 2.08 -16.50
C LYS A 236 -0.49 1.60 -15.62
N ALA A 237 -0.47 0.29 -15.30
CA ALA A 237 0.60 -0.33 -14.51
C ALA A 237 1.97 -0.20 -15.19
N ASP A 238 2.03 -0.48 -16.49
CA ASP A 238 3.25 -0.41 -17.29
C ASP A 238 3.77 1.02 -17.39
N TRP A 239 2.87 1.99 -17.64
CA TRP A 239 3.23 3.40 -17.67
C TRP A 239 3.81 3.87 -16.34
N LEU A 240 3.13 3.61 -15.22
CA LEU A 240 3.58 4.04 -13.89
C LEU A 240 4.90 3.35 -13.51
N THR A 241 5.05 2.08 -13.86
CA THR A 241 6.31 1.33 -13.66
C THR A 241 7.47 1.95 -14.43
N ALA A 242 7.26 2.29 -15.70
CA ALA A 242 8.27 2.91 -16.54
C ALA A 242 8.63 4.32 -16.03
N HIS A 243 7.64 5.10 -15.60
CA HIS A 243 7.82 6.43 -15.03
C HIS A 243 8.71 6.39 -13.77
N ILE A 244 8.38 5.53 -12.81
CA ILE A 244 9.17 5.35 -11.57
C ILE A 244 10.60 4.91 -11.89
N ARG A 245 10.79 3.90 -12.76
CA ARG A 245 12.13 3.42 -13.15
C ARG A 245 13.00 4.51 -13.78
N LYS A 246 12.39 5.36 -14.61
CA LYS A 246 13.08 6.41 -15.35
C LYS A 246 13.47 7.58 -14.44
N GLN A 247 12.57 8.00 -13.56
CA GLN A 247 12.70 9.28 -12.85
C GLN A 247 13.27 9.12 -11.44
N GLU A 248 12.92 8.04 -10.74
CA GLU A 248 13.10 7.94 -9.29
C GLU A 248 14.32 7.11 -8.88
N TRP A 249 15.13 6.66 -9.83
CA TRP A 249 16.40 6.00 -9.54
C TRP A 249 17.47 7.02 -9.13
N VAL A 250 17.94 6.94 -7.89
CA VAL A 250 18.94 7.82 -7.28
C VAL A 250 20.31 7.15 -7.33
N ASN A 251 21.34 7.90 -7.70
CA ASN A 251 22.74 7.52 -7.56
C ASN A 251 23.43 8.59 -6.72
N ASN A 252 24.25 8.18 -5.75
CA ASN A 252 24.95 9.12 -4.88
C ASN A 252 26.45 9.20 -5.18
N LYS A 253 27.14 10.15 -4.55
CA LYS A 253 28.58 10.38 -4.73
C LYS A 253 29.46 9.22 -4.24
N GLU A 254 28.97 8.39 -3.32
CA GLU A 254 29.69 7.21 -2.82
C GLU A 254 29.56 5.98 -3.75
N GLY A 255 28.77 6.08 -4.84
CA GLY A 255 28.59 5.00 -5.81
C GLY A 255 27.47 4.01 -5.46
N HIS A 256 26.64 4.32 -4.46
CA HIS A 256 25.44 3.57 -4.12
C HIS A 256 24.22 4.10 -4.90
N ALA A 257 23.23 3.23 -5.09
CA ALA A 257 22.02 3.59 -5.83
C ALA A 257 20.77 2.87 -5.29
N TRP A 258 19.64 3.57 -5.28
CA TRP A 258 18.37 3.11 -4.73
C TRP A 258 17.20 3.93 -5.31
N PHE A 259 15.96 3.62 -4.95
CA PHE A 259 14.80 4.43 -5.37
C PHE A 259 14.50 5.55 -4.38
N ASN A 260 14.20 6.74 -4.89
CA ASN A 260 13.57 7.78 -4.09
C ASN A 260 12.23 7.28 -3.52
N GLY A 261 11.98 7.55 -2.23
CA GLY A 261 10.70 7.20 -1.60
C GLY A 261 9.64 8.28 -1.74
N TYR A 262 10.05 9.56 -1.76
CA TYR A 262 9.16 10.68 -1.45
C TYR A 262 9.55 12.00 -2.14
N TYR A 263 8.55 12.84 -2.32
CA TYR A 263 8.72 14.28 -2.49
C TYR A 263 8.08 15.01 -1.29
N ASP A 264 8.71 16.08 -0.81
CA ASP A 264 8.22 16.88 0.32
C ASP A 264 7.19 17.94 -0.10
N ASN A 265 6.69 18.75 0.84
CA ASN A 265 5.68 19.77 0.55
C ASN A 265 6.21 20.98 -0.25
N GLN A 266 7.52 21.05 -0.51
CA GLN A 266 8.09 22.03 -1.43
C GLN A 266 8.25 21.45 -2.84
N GLY A 267 7.96 20.16 -3.03
CA GLY A 267 8.22 19.43 -4.27
C GLY A 267 9.69 19.03 -4.41
N ASN A 268 10.47 19.01 -3.33
CA ASN A 268 11.84 18.53 -3.38
C ASN A 268 11.90 17.02 -3.20
N ARG A 269 12.78 16.37 -3.95
CA ARG A 269 13.13 14.96 -3.75
C ARG A 269 13.72 14.77 -2.35
N VAL A 270 13.26 13.75 -1.63
CA VAL A 270 13.66 13.49 -0.24
C VAL A 270 14.94 12.67 -0.13
N ASP A 271 15.04 11.57 -0.89
CA ASP A 271 16.19 10.66 -0.82
C ASP A 271 17.36 11.15 -1.70
N GLY A 272 18.59 10.93 -1.25
CA GLY A 272 19.82 11.28 -1.98
C GLY A 272 20.91 11.89 -1.10
N ASP A 273 21.90 12.51 -1.74
CA ASP A 273 22.95 13.25 -1.05
C ASP A 273 22.39 14.57 -0.47
N HIS A 274 22.58 14.78 0.84
CA HIS A 274 22.18 16.01 1.52
C HIS A 274 23.36 16.56 2.35
N PRO A 275 23.43 17.89 2.63
CA PRO A 275 24.49 18.47 3.47
C PRO A 275 24.71 17.79 4.83
N ASN A 276 23.67 17.20 5.41
CA ASN A 276 23.71 16.53 6.72
C ASN A 276 23.96 15.01 6.63
N GLY A 277 24.27 14.49 5.44
CA GLY A 277 24.46 13.07 5.16
C GLY A 277 23.45 12.54 4.14
N VAL A 278 23.64 11.28 3.73
CA VAL A 278 22.74 10.61 2.78
C VAL A 278 21.38 10.38 3.42
N ARG A 279 20.32 10.80 2.72
CA ARG A 279 18.93 10.51 3.05
C ARG A 279 18.46 9.28 2.29
N MET A 280 18.02 8.25 3.00
CA MET A 280 17.44 7.04 2.43
C MET A 280 16.28 6.58 3.29
N THR A 281 15.17 6.17 2.66
CA THR A 281 14.02 5.56 3.34
C THR A 281 13.90 4.09 3.00
N LEU A 282 13.60 3.25 3.99
CA LEU A 282 13.34 1.82 3.78
C LEU A 282 12.04 1.61 3.00
N THR A 283 11.01 2.41 3.29
CA THR A 283 9.69 2.34 2.64
C THR A 283 9.76 2.47 1.12
N GLY A 284 10.59 3.40 0.60
CA GLY A 284 10.82 3.55 -0.85
C GLY A 284 11.41 2.30 -1.52
N GLN A 285 12.09 1.45 -0.74
CA GLN A 285 12.72 0.24 -1.24
C GLN A 285 11.79 -0.97 -1.16
N VAL A 286 11.02 -1.08 -0.08
CA VAL A 286 10.12 -2.23 0.15
C VAL A 286 9.16 -2.43 -1.01
N PHE A 287 8.42 -1.39 -1.39
CA PHE A 287 7.39 -1.52 -2.40
C PHE A 287 7.97 -1.56 -3.82
N THR A 288 9.10 -0.92 -4.10
CA THR A 288 9.76 -1.07 -5.40
C THR A 288 10.34 -2.47 -5.60
N LEU A 289 10.82 -3.12 -4.54
CA LEU A 289 11.23 -4.52 -4.55
C LEU A 289 10.02 -5.46 -4.68
N MET A 290 9.01 -5.30 -3.80
CA MET A 290 7.83 -6.16 -3.70
C MET A 290 6.98 -6.13 -4.97
N SER A 291 6.84 -4.95 -5.59
CA SER A 291 6.06 -4.73 -6.80
C SER A 291 6.78 -5.13 -8.09
N GLY A 292 8.04 -5.60 -8.03
CA GLY A 292 8.82 -5.91 -9.22
C GLY A 292 9.25 -4.68 -10.04
N ILE A 293 9.13 -3.47 -9.48
CA ILE A 293 9.61 -2.25 -10.12
C ILE A 293 11.14 -2.28 -10.22
N ALA A 294 11.85 -2.63 -9.15
CA ALA A 294 13.29 -2.84 -9.25
C ALA A 294 13.61 -4.01 -10.20
N ASN A 295 14.45 -3.83 -11.21
CA ASN A 295 15.00 -4.95 -11.98
C ASN A 295 16.10 -5.69 -11.19
N GLU A 296 16.62 -6.81 -11.68
CA GLU A 296 17.60 -7.62 -10.93
C GLU A 296 18.88 -6.86 -10.55
N ASP A 297 19.44 -6.03 -11.43
CA ASP A 297 20.60 -5.17 -11.10
C ASP A 297 20.26 -4.13 -10.02
N GLN A 298 19.06 -3.54 -10.09
CA GLN A 298 18.57 -2.60 -9.10
C GLN A 298 18.35 -3.27 -7.73
N VAL A 299 17.88 -4.53 -7.69
CA VAL A 299 17.72 -5.28 -6.43
C VAL A 299 19.04 -5.36 -5.68
N GLU A 300 20.12 -5.74 -6.36
CA GLU A 300 21.46 -5.83 -5.73
C GLU A 300 21.91 -4.49 -5.17
N LYS A 301 21.74 -3.41 -5.95
CA LYS A 301 22.15 -2.06 -5.56
C LYS A 301 21.33 -1.54 -4.37
N ILE A 302 20.03 -1.83 -4.33
CA ILE A 302 19.16 -1.51 -3.21
C ILE A 302 19.63 -2.23 -1.94
N VAL A 303 19.95 -3.52 -2.02
CA VAL A 303 20.48 -4.29 -0.87
C VAL A 303 21.77 -3.66 -0.37
N GLN A 304 22.71 -3.34 -1.28
CA GLN A 304 23.98 -2.72 -0.91
C GLN A 304 23.80 -1.34 -0.27
N ALA A 305 22.87 -0.51 -0.80
CA ALA A 305 22.56 0.80 -0.23
C ALA A 305 21.87 0.67 1.15
N ALA A 306 20.94 -0.26 1.30
CA ALA A 306 20.26 -0.51 2.57
C ALA A 306 21.25 -1.02 3.64
N ASP A 307 22.17 -1.91 3.27
CA ASP A 307 23.24 -2.38 4.15
C ASP A 307 24.19 -1.24 4.57
N ARG A 308 24.45 -0.31 3.64
CA ARG A 308 25.33 0.83 3.89
C ARG A 308 24.69 1.89 4.80
N TYR A 309 23.44 2.27 4.53
CA TYR A 309 22.83 3.47 5.12
C TYR A 309 21.78 3.19 6.19
N LEU A 310 21.18 2.00 6.19
CA LEU A 310 20.04 1.66 7.06
C LEU A 310 20.34 0.53 8.03
N TYR A 311 21.18 -0.43 7.67
CA TYR A 311 21.48 -1.58 8.53
C TYR A 311 22.36 -1.20 9.73
N GLU A 312 21.92 -1.60 10.91
CA GLU A 312 22.65 -1.43 12.16
C GLU A 312 22.37 -2.62 13.10
N GLU A 313 23.38 -3.46 13.31
CA GLU A 313 23.24 -4.70 14.09
C GLU A 313 22.86 -4.43 15.56
N THR A 314 23.31 -3.31 16.13
CA THR A 314 23.05 -2.93 17.53
C THR A 314 21.58 -2.63 17.83
N VAL A 315 20.77 -2.33 16.82
CA VAL A 315 19.32 -2.07 16.95
C VAL A 315 18.48 -3.17 16.29
N GLY A 316 19.09 -4.30 15.94
CA GLY A 316 18.39 -5.47 15.41
C GLY A 316 18.12 -5.46 13.90
N GLY A 317 18.72 -4.56 13.13
CA GLY A 317 18.66 -4.60 11.67
C GLY A 317 18.48 -3.25 11.00
N TYR A 318 17.55 -3.19 10.04
CA TYR A 318 17.40 -2.03 9.15
C TYR A 318 16.52 -0.95 9.78
N LYS A 319 17.05 0.25 9.87
CA LYS A 319 16.32 1.45 10.29
C LYS A 319 15.31 1.88 9.22
N LEU A 320 14.22 2.48 9.64
CA LEU A 320 13.16 2.97 8.73
C LEU A 320 13.66 4.08 7.78
N ASN A 321 14.59 4.91 8.26
CA ASN A 321 15.26 5.94 7.48
C ASN A 321 16.64 6.25 8.08
N SER A 322 17.53 6.81 7.26
CA SER A 322 18.77 7.41 7.74
C SER A 322 18.50 8.73 8.47
N TYR A 323 19.52 9.32 9.10
CA TYR A 323 19.37 10.58 9.81
C TYR A 323 19.25 11.75 8.83
N PHE A 324 18.15 12.52 8.92
CA PHE A 324 17.89 13.61 7.97
C PHE A 324 18.36 14.99 8.46
N GLY A 325 18.61 15.15 9.76
CA GLY A 325 18.98 16.44 10.36
C GLY A 325 17.83 17.45 10.33
N GLU A 326 18.19 18.74 10.21
CA GLU A 326 17.26 19.86 10.09
C GLU A 326 16.68 20.01 8.67
N GLY A 327 15.64 20.84 8.50
CA GLY A 327 15.03 21.15 7.20
C GLY A 327 14.12 20.04 6.68
N VAL A 328 13.28 19.48 7.55
CA VAL A 328 12.37 18.35 7.28
C VAL A 328 10.94 18.59 7.80
N GLU A 329 10.68 19.79 8.31
CA GLU A 329 9.39 20.30 8.74
C GLU A 329 8.34 20.30 7.62
N HIS A 330 8.77 20.26 6.36
CA HIS A 330 7.90 20.18 5.18
C HIS A 330 7.58 18.74 4.75
N LEU A 331 7.98 17.73 5.53
CA LEU A 331 7.72 16.33 5.19
C LEU A 331 6.79 15.68 6.22
N GLY A 332 7.07 15.80 7.52
CA GLY A 332 6.20 15.21 8.52
C GLY A 332 6.65 15.35 9.96
N ARG A 333 5.72 15.14 10.91
CA ARG A 333 6.02 15.23 12.34
C ARG A 333 6.98 14.14 12.83
N ALA A 334 7.21 13.09 12.05
CA ALA A 334 8.15 12.02 12.36
C ALA A 334 9.49 12.59 12.84
N PHE A 335 9.99 13.60 12.13
CA PHE A 335 11.31 14.18 12.37
C PHE A 335 11.38 15.08 13.61
N GLY A 336 10.28 15.29 14.33
CA GLY A 336 10.26 15.84 15.67
C GLY A 336 10.60 14.82 16.77
N PHE A 337 10.54 13.52 16.46
CA PHE A 337 11.01 12.47 17.36
C PHE A 337 12.53 12.40 17.37
N ALA A 338 13.10 11.97 18.50
CA ALA A 338 14.53 11.66 18.55
C ALA A 338 14.87 10.56 17.53
N PHE A 339 16.00 10.71 16.82
CA PHE A 339 16.42 9.71 15.84
C PHE A 339 16.64 8.35 16.50
N GLY A 340 16.18 7.28 15.84
CA GLY A 340 16.12 5.93 16.40
C GLY A 340 14.89 5.69 17.26
N HIS A 341 13.83 6.50 17.15
CA HIS A 341 12.57 6.28 17.88
C HIS A 341 11.38 6.43 16.93
N LYS A 342 10.37 5.57 17.13
CA LYS A 342 9.12 5.61 16.37
C LYS A 342 9.42 5.66 14.86
N GLU A 343 8.70 6.45 14.08
CA GLU A 343 8.85 6.54 12.63
C GLU A 343 10.09 7.34 12.17
N ASN A 344 10.95 7.81 13.10
CA ASN A 344 12.21 8.47 12.79
C ASN A 344 13.41 7.59 13.07
N GLY A 345 13.76 6.73 12.11
CA GLY A 345 15.01 5.99 12.10
C GLY A 345 15.13 4.85 13.11
N ALA A 346 14.05 4.47 13.79
CA ALA A 346 14.05 3.22 14.55
C ALA A 346 14.12 2.00 13.62
N MET A 347 14.54 0.84 14.15
CA MET A 347 14.27 -0.43 13.47
C MET A 347 12.77 -0.70 13.62
N PHE A 348 11.99 -0.25 12.63
CA PHE A 348 10.52 -0.33 12.68
C PHE A 348 10.08 -1.69 12.14
N SER A 349 9.64 -2.57 13.03
CA SER A 349 9.47 -4.00 12.77
C SER A 349 8.59 -4.29 11.56
N HIS A 350 7.49 -3.54 11.38
CA HIS A 350 6.55 -3.83 10.29
C HIS A 350 7.18 -3.59 8.92
N MET A 351 7.80 -2.43 8.69
CA MET A 351 8.49 -2.15 7.42
C MET A 351 9.71 -3.06 7.21
N ALA A 352 10.46 -3.36 8.28
CA ALA A 352 11.57 -4.31 8.20
C ALA A 352 11.11 -5.71 7.77
N VAL A 353 10.03 -6.23 8.33
CA VAL A 353 9.48 -7.53 7.90
C VAL A 353 8.99 -7.49 6.45
N MET A 354 8.35 -6.41 6.02
CA MET A 354 7.95 -6.25 4.62
C MET A 354 9.18 -6.16 3.68
N PHE A 355 10.29 -5.58 4.13
CA PHE A 355 11.56 -5.61 3.41
C PHE A 355 12.11 -7.03 3.27
N GLY A 356 12.14 -7.80 4.38
CA GLY A 356 12.50 -9.21 4.34
C GLY A 356 11.60 -10.01 3.40
N ASN A 357 10.29 -9.81 3.47
CA ASN A 357 9.31 -10.44 2.58
C ASN A 357 9.58 -10.11 1.10
N ALA A 358 9.83 -8.84 0.77
CA ALA A 358 10.15 -8.39 -0.57
C ALA A 358 11.44 -9.05 -1.09
N LEU A 359 12.50 -9.10 -0.28
CA LEU A 359 13.75 -9.78 -0.62
C LEU A 359 13.53 -11.27 -0.91
N TYR A 360 12.77 -11.96 -0.06
CA TYR A 360 12.40 -13.34 -0.31
C TYR A 360 11.66 -13.51 -1.64
N LYS A 361 10.67 -12.67 -1.93
CA LYS A 361 9.93 -12.70 -3.21
C LYS A 361 10.86 -12.54 -4.41
N ARG A 362 11.94 -11.76 -4.26
CA ARG A 362 13.00 -11.53 -5.26
C ARG A 362 14.11 -12.58 -5.27
N GLY A 363 13.99 -13.66 -4.49
CA GLY A 363 14.99 -14.73 -4.44
C GLY A 363 16.24 -14.38 -3.64
N LYS A 364 16.24 -13.26 -2.91
CA LYS A 364 17.30 -12.82 -2.00
C LYS A 364 17.14 -13.46 -0.63
N VAL A 365 17.36 -14.77 -0.60
CA VAL A 365 17.08 -15.63 0.56
C VAL A 365 17.97 -15.29 1.75
N GLU A 366 19.28 -15.14 1.54
CA GLU A 366 20.23 -14.83 2.63
C GLU A 366 19.99 -13.43 3.19
N GLU A 367 19.74 -12.45 2.32
CA GLU A 367 19.46 -11.07 2.69
C GLU A 367 18.10 -10.97 3.41
N GLY A 368 17.07 -11.67 2.91
CA GLY A 368 15.77 -11.75 3.55
C GLY A 368 15.84 -12.42 4.92
N TRP A 369 16.62 -13.50 5.04
CA TRP A 369 16.85 -14.17 6.32
C TRP A 369 17.63 -13.31 7.31
N LYS A 370 18.64 -12.56 6.84
CA LYS A 370 19.38 -11.57 7.66
C LYS A 370 18.43 -10.60 8.35
N VAL A 371 17.39 -10.13 7.65
CA VAL A 371 16.35 -9.25 8.25
C VAL A 371 15.59 -9.97 9.36
N LEU A 372 14.94 -11.11 9.04
CA LEU A 372 14.05 -11.81 9.98
C LEU A 372 14.82 -12.34 11.20
N ASN A 373 15.99 -12.91 10.98
CA ASN A 373 16.84 -13.44 12.03
C ASN A 373 17.46 -12.33 12.89
N GLY A 374 17.82 -11.19 12.31
CA GLY A 374 18.29 -10.03 13.07
C GLY A 374 17.25 -9.55 14.08
N MET A 375 16.00 -9.42 13.63
CA MET A 375 14.88 -9.05 14.50
C MET A 375 14.62 -10.09 15.59
N TYR A 376 14.64 -11.38 15.25
CA TYR A 376 14.48 -12.47 16.22
C TYR A 376 15.58 -12.43 17.30
N ARG A 377 16.85 -12.36 16.90
CA ARG A 377 17.99 -12.29 17.81
C ARG A 377 17.88 -11.08 18.74
N GLN A 378 17.54 -9.92 18.19
CA GLN A 378 17.34 -8.71 18.99
C GLN A 378 16.18 -8.87 19.99
N SER A 379 15.03 -9.40 19.57
CA SER A 379 13.89 -9.67 20.47
C SER A 379 14.27 -10.59 21.63
N THR A 380 15.03 -11.66 21.35
CA THR A 380 15.40 -12.68 22.36
C THR A 380 16.55 -12.27 23.27
N ASP A 381 17.34 -11.26 22.92
CA ASP A 381 18.40 -10.73 23.77
C ASP A 381 17.80 -9.77 24.82
N PHE A 382 17.32 -10.35 25.93
CA PHE A 382 16.65 -9.60 27.01
C PHE A 382 17.50 -8.47 27.58
N ASN A 383 18.84 -8.59 27.57
CA ASN A 383 19.74 -7.56 28.09
C ASN A 383 19.73 -6.29 27.24
N LYS A 384 19.35 -6.39 25.96
CA LYS A 384 19.15 -5.26 25.06
C LYS A 384 17.68 -4.90 24.93
N SER A 385 16.83 -5.89 24.64
CA SER A 385 15.43 -5.69 24.26
C SER A 385 14.55 -5.31 25.45
N HIS A 386 14.87 -5.79 26.66
CA HIS A 386 14.07 -5.64 27.87
C HIS A 386 12.59 -6.00 27.66
N MET A 387 12.31 -7.01 26.84
CA MET A 387 10.96 -7.49 26.57
C MET A 387 10.86 -9.01 26.70
N TYR A 388 9.67 -9.48 27.06
CA TYR A 388 9.30 -10.89 26.99
C TYR A 388 9.15 -11.35 25.52
N PRO A 389 9.01 -12.66 25.26
CA PRO A 389 8.90 -13.19 23.90
C PRO A 389 7.82 -12.50 23.05
N GLY A 390 8.22 -12.03 21.87
CA GLY A 390 7.38 -11.33 20.91
C GLY A 390 8.19 -10.41 20.00
N LEU A 391 7.52 -9.83 19.00
CA LEU A 391 8.07 -8.72 18.22
C LEU A 391 7.50 -7.40 18.75
N PRO A 392 8.35 -6.39 19.02
CA PRO A 392 7.88 -5.04 19.34
C PRO A 392 7.48 -4.29 18.07
N GLU A 393 6.78 -3.17 18.21
CA GLU A 393 6.55 -2.26 17.07
C GLU A 393 7.87 -1.75 16.48
N TYR A 394 8.83 -1.42 17.35
CA TYR A 394 10.18 -1.05 16.94
C TYR A 394 11.23 -1.34 18.02
N PHE A 395 12.49 -1.49 17.61
CA PHE A 395 13.64 -1.33 18.51
C PHE A 395 14.17 0.09 18.41
N ASN A 396 14.40 0.72 19.56
CA ASN A 396 14.91 2.10 19.59
C ASN A 396 16.43 2.17 19.40
N SER A 397 16.99 3.38 19.43
CA SER A 397 18.44 3.67 19.32
C SER A 397 19.33 2.93 20.33
N ARG A 398 18.76 2.39 21.42
CA ARG A 398 19.48 1.59 22.44
C ARG A 398 19.23 0.09 22.29
N GLY A 399 18.52 -0.34 21.25
CA GLY A 399 18.12 -1.73 21.02
C GLY A 399 16.94 -2.21 21.86
N ARG A 400 16.28 -1.33 22.64
CA ARG A 400 15.14 -1.72 23.49
C ARG A 400 13.88 -1.91 22.66
N GLY A 401 13.14 -2.98 22.91
CA GLY A 401 11.84 -3.25 22.31
C GLY A 401 10.75 -2.35 22.89
N MET A 402 10.00 -1.69 22.02
CA MET A 402 8.98 -0.69 22.37
C MET A 402 7.61 -1.09 21.81
N TYR A 403 6.53 -0.75 22.53
CA TYR A 403 5.14 -1.09 22.15
C TYR A 403 4.97 -2.59 21.82
N PRO A 404 5.16 -3.48 22.81
CA PRO A 404 5.13 -4.92 22.59
C PRO A 404 3.71 -5.44 22.26
N TYR A 405 3.67 -6.62 21.66
CA TYR A 405 2.49 -7.48 21.41
C TYR A 405 1.49 -7.02 20.34
N LEU A 406 1.09 -5.76 20.30
CA LEU A 406 -0.05 -5.31 19.47
C LEU A 406 0.32 -4.90 18.05
N THR A 407 1.59 -5.02 17.67
CA THR A 407 2.09 -4.58 16.37
C THR A 407 1.61 -5.48 15.22
N GLY A 408 1.19 -4.87 14.11
CA GLY A 408 0.87 -5.59 12.87
C GLY A 408 2.06 -6.32 12.22
N SER A 409 3.29 -6.04 12.68
CA SER A 409 4.49 -6.75 12.23
C SER A 409 4.43 -8.25 12.54
N ALA A 410 3.74 -8.67 13.60
CA ALA A 410 3.57 -10.08 13.93
C ALA A 410 2.84 -10.86 12.84
N SER A 411 1.76 -10.29 12.28
CA SER A 411 1.01 -10.90 11.17
C SER A 411 1.88 -11.02 9.93
N TRP A 412 2.64 -9.98 9.58
CA TRP A 412 3.57 -10.03 8.46
C TRP A 412 4.71 -11.01 8.68
N PHE A 413 5.21 -11.16 9.91
CA PHE A 413 6.32 -12.06 10.22
C PHE A 413 5.87 -13.51 10.09
N LEU A 414 4.72 -13.85 10.67
CA LEU A 414 4.08 -15.16 10.52
C LEU A 414 3.81 -15.47 9.05
N LEU A 415 3.21 -14.51 8.33
CA LEU A 415 2.89 -14.67 6.92
C LEU A 415 4.15 -14.91 6.09
N THR A 416 5.21 -14.16 6.33
CA THR A 416 6.48 -14.27 5.59
C THR A 416 7.17 -15.61 5.88
N LEU A 417 7.21 -16.03 7.15
CA LEU A 417 7.75 -17.34 7.51
C LEU A 417 6.99 -18.45 6.77
N LEU A 418 5.65 -18.45 6.83
CA LEU A 418 4.85 -19.51 6.24
C LEU A 418 4.94 -19.51 4.70
N THR A 419 4.68 -18.37 4.06
CA THR A 419 4.46 -18.29 2.61
C THR A 419 5.72 -18.08 1.80
N GLU A 420 6.79 -17.56 2.40
CA GLU A 420 8.04 -17.28 1.69
C GLU A 420 9.20 -18.14 2.18
N VAL A 421 9.44 -18.24 3.50
CA VAL A 421 10.56 -19.03 4.04
C VAL A 421 10.29 -20.53 3.89
N TYR A 422 9.22 -21.01 4.53
CA TYR A 422 8.73 -22.39 4.33
C TYR A 422 8.12 -22.58 2.94
N GLY A 423 7.69 -21.48 2.30
CA GLY A 423 7.21 -21.49 0.93
C GLY A 423 5.87 -22.19 0.73
N VAL A 424 5.05 -22.29 1.79
CA VAL A 424 3.71 -22.90 1.76
C VAL A 424 2.68 -21.82 1.46
N LYS A 425 2.16 -21.78 0.24
CA LYS A 425 1.23 -20.72 -0.19
C LYS A 425 0.20 -21.23 -1.18
N GLY A 426 -0.92 -20.51 -1.29
CA GLY A 426 -1.93 -20.76 -2.30
C GLY A 426 -1.61 -20.08 -3.63
N ARG A 427 -2.19 -20.59 -4.71
CA ARG A 427 -2.30 -19.91 -6.01
C ARG A 427 -3.64 -20.29 -6.63
N LEU A 428 -4.60 -19.37 -6.62
CA LEU A 428 -5.98 -19.62 -7.08
C LEU A 428 -6.62 -20.91 -6.52
N GLY A 429 -6.28 -21.31 -5.29
CA GLY A 429 -6.75 -22.52 -4.63
C GLY A 429 -5.78 -23.72 -4.69
N ASP A 430 -4.78 -23.69 -5.57
CA ASP A 430 -3.75 -24.73 -5.62
C ASP A 430 -2.70 -24.51 -4.53
N LEU A 431 -2.27 -25.60 -3.89
CA LEU A 431 -1.15 -25.57 -2.96
C LEU A 431 0.18 -25.48 -3.71
N VAL A 432 0.95 -24.44 -3.43
CA VAL A 432 2.31 -24.24 -3.90
C VAL A 432 3.29 -24.48 -2.76
N LEU A 433 4.23 -25.37 -2.98
CA LEU A 433 5.38 -25.62 -2.10
C LEU A 433 6.65 -25.11 -2.78
N ALA A 434 7.23 -24.05 -2.23
CA ALA A 434 8.42 -23.39 -2.78
C ALA A 434 9.37 -22.96 -1.65
N PRO A 435 9.96 -23.92 -0.90
CA PRO A 435 10.79 -23.63 0.27
C PRO A 435 12.03 -22.82 -0.12
N ARG A 436 12.39 -21.85 0.74
CA ARG A 436 13.52 -20.93 0.56
C ARG A 436 14.24 -20.78 1.89
N PHE A 437 15.02 -21.79 2.28
CA PHE A 437 15.80 -21.72 3.51
C PHE A 437 17.20 -21.16 3.21
N ALA A 438 17.65 -20.24 4.06
CA ALA A 438 19.04 -19.79 4.09
C ALA A 438 19.95 -20.90 4.60
N ALA A 439 21.23 -20.86 4.20
CA ALA A 439 22.23 -21.88 4.55
C ALA A 439 22.45 -22.05 6.06
N SER A 440 22.16 -21.00 6.85
CA SER A 440 22.27 -21.02 8.31
C SER A 440 21.10 -21.71 9.03
N GLN A 441 20.03 -22.04 8.31
CA GLN A 441 18.86 -22.72 8.89
C GLN A 441 19.10 -24.24 8.98
N SER A 442 18.37 -24.89 9.88
CA SER A 442 18.44 -26.34 10.09
C SER A 442 18.19 -27.13 8.80
N GLU A 443 18.92 -28.23 8.60
CA GLU A 443 18.67 -29.17 7.48
C GLU A 443 17.30 -29.84 7.57
N HIS A 444 16.72 -29.89 8.77
CA HIS A 444 15.38 -30.40 9.02
C HIS A 444 14.49 -29.29 9.57
N CYS A 445 13.49 -28.88 8.78
CA CYS A 445 12.47 -27.91 9.16
C CYS A 445 11.07 -28.48 8.89
N SER A 446 10.12 -28.17 9.78
CA SER A 446 8.72 -28.56 9.62
C SER A 446 7.81 -27.41 10.06
N VAL A 447 6.74 -27.17 9.31
CA VAL A 447 5.67 -26.25 9.70
C VAL A 447 4.35 -27.02 9.74
N SER A 448 3.60 -26.81 10.81
CA SER A 448 2.26 -27.37 11.00
C SER A 448 1.30 -26.24 11.26
N PHE A 449 0.14 -26.30 10.61
CA PHE A 449 -0.97 -25.36 10.81
C PHE A 449 -2.24 -26.18 10.96
N THR A 450 -3.11 -25.74 11.86
CA THR A 450 -4.39 -26.39 12.21
C THR A 450 -5.56 -25.65 11.60
#